data_AF-A0A2J6N296-F1
#
_entry.id   AF-A0A2J6N296-F1
#
_cell.length_a   1.000
_cell.length_b   1.000
_cell.length_c   1.000
_cell.angle_alpha   90.00
_cell.angle_beta   90.00
_cell.angle_gamma   90.00
#
_symmetry.space_group_name_H-M   'P 1'
#
loop_
_entity.id
_entity.type
_entity.pdbx_description
1 polymer ?
#
loop_
_entity_poly.entity_id
_entity_poly.type
_entity_poly.pdbx_seq_one_letter_code
_entity_poly.pdbx_strand_id
1 'polypeptide(L)'
;MRAKFTANIDILDYYIGGLVDRIVMKGYYDIDLDREYDHLMWYIYEKLVVILFKGKEPTREEFEEKMKKIRRRDADKLKVLISYLISKYMKMRNIQSTGKRSQDDF
;
A
#
# COMPACT_ATOMS: atom_id res chain seq x y z
N MET A 1 -20.54 5.07 -2.30
CA MET A 1 -19.30 5.00 -1.48
C MET A 1 -18.04 4.63 -2.28
N ARG A 2 -18.08 3.80 -3.33
CA ARG A 2 -16.88 3.40 -4.10
C ARG A 2 -16.09 4.56 -4.76
N ALA A 3 -16.76 5.56 -5.35
CA ALA A 3 -16.08 6.61 -6.12
C ALA A 3 -15.13 7.52 -5.32
N LYS A 4 -15.43 7.78 -4.03
CA LYS A 4 -14.55 8.60 -3.17
C LYS A 4 -13.27 7.87 -2.79
N PHE A 5 -13.39 6.55 -2.62
CA PHE A 5 -12.28 5.69 -2.23
C PHE A 5 -11.27 5.53 -3.37
N THR A 6 -11.75 5.39 -4.61
CA THR A 6 -10.91 5.36 -5.81
C THR A 6 -10.10 6.64 -5.97
N ALA A 7 -10.71 7.82 -5.73
CA ALA A 7 -10.00 9.10 -5.84
C ALA A 7 -8.85 9.25 -4.83
N ASN A 8 -8.96 8.67 -3.63
CA ASN A 8 -7.88 8.70 -2.65
C ASN A 8 -6.74 7.74 -3.01
N ILE A 9 -7.06 6.63 -3.70
CA ILE A 9 -6.06 5.72 -4.25
C ILE A 9 -5.28 6.40 -5.39
N ASP A 10 -5.96 7.12 -6.29
CA ASP A 10 -5.28 7.87 -7.36
C ASP A 10 -4.28 8.90 -6.79
N ILE A 11 -4.66 9.59 -5.71
CA ILE A 11 -3.76 10.50 -4.99
C ILE A 11 -2.59 9.73 -4.39
N LEU A 12 -2.86 8.61 -3.73
CA LEU A 12 -1.82 7.79 -3.14
C LEU A 12 -0.80 7.37 -4.21
N ASP A 13 -1.28 6.85 -5.35
CA ASP A 13 -0.45 6.45 -6.48
C ASP A 13 0.40 7.61 -7.02
N TYR A 14 -0.19 8.79 -7.20
CA TYR A 14 0.56 9.98 -7.59
C TYR A 14 1.71 10.31 -6.62
N TYR A 15 1.51 10.15 -5.31
CA TYR A 15 2.51 10.51 -4.31
C TYR A 15 3.56 9.42 -4.05
N ILE A 16 3.18 8.15 -4.13
CA ILE A 16 4.04 7.03 -3.72
C ILE A 16 4.17 5.89 -4.74
N GLY A 17 3.45 5.88 -5.84
CA GLY A 17 3.45 4.76 -6.81
C GLY A 17 4.85 4.42 -7.30
N GLY A 18 5.59 5.40 -7.83
CA GLY A 18 6.98 5.18 -8.23
C GLY A 18 7.94 4.85 -7.07
N LEU A 19 7.57 5.08 -5.80
CA LEU A 19 8.31 4.56 -4.65
C LEU A 19 7.97 3.09 -4.40
N VAL A 20 6.70 2.71 -4.49
CA VAL A 20 6.22 1.32 -4.40
C VAL A 20 6.90 0.47 -5.46
N ASP A 21 6.88 0.89 -6.73
CA ASP A 21 7.51 0.17 -7.84
C ASP A 21 8.99 -0.09 -7.57
N ARG A 22 9.73 0.94 -7.17
CA ARG A 22 11.16 0.83 -6.88
C ARG A 22 11.45 -0.10 -5.71
N ILE A 23 10.60 -0.13 -4.69
CA ILE A 23 10.78 -1.04 -3.55
C ILE A 23 10.48 -2.46 -3.99
N VAL A 24 9.38 -2.69 -4.71
CA VAL A 24 8.99 -4.02 -5.15
C VAL A 24 10.03 -4.61 -6.11
N MET A 25 10.45 -3.85 -7.11
CA MET A 25 11.48 -4.26 -8.08
C MET A 25 12.82 -4.60 -7.42
N LYS A 26 13.20 -3.89 -6.35
CA LYS A 26 14.45 -4.16 -5.61
C LYS A 26 14.35 -5.31 -4.62
N GLY A 27 13.16 -5.58 -4.11
CA GLY A 27 12.94 -6.52 -3.03
C GLY A 27 12.94 -7.99 -3.45
N TYR A 28 13.06 -8.29 -4.75
CA TYR A 28 12.91 -9.64 -5.31
C TYR A 28 11.65 -10.35 -4.80
N TYR A 29 10.54 -9.61 -4.65
CA TYR A 29 9.28 -10.20 -4.26
C TYR A 29 8.67 -10.93 -5.47
N ASP A 30 8.19 -12.15 -5.24
CA ASP A 30 7.39 -12.90 -6.20
C ASP A 30 5.95 -12.34 -6.22
N ILE A 31 5.80 -11.19 -6.89
CA ILE A 31 4.51 -10.53 -7.08
C ILE A 31 4.32 -10.21 -8.56
N ASP A 32 3.15 -10.59 -9.08
CA ASP A 32 2.67 -10.13 -10.38
C ASP A 32 2.05 -8.74 -10.18
N LEU A 33 2.88 -7.69 -10.33
CA LEU A 33 2.44 -6.31 -10.16
C LEU A 33 1.29 -5.95 -11.10
N ASP A 34 1.23 -6.51 -12.31
CA ASP A 34 0.16 -6.21 -13.27
C ASP A 34 -1.22 -6.66 -12.73
N ARG A 35 -1.25 -7.67 -11.86
CA ARG A 35 -2.49 -8.19 -11.27
C ARG A 35 -2.73 -7.73 -9.84
N GLU A 36 -1.69 -7.36 -9.12
CA GLU A 36 -1.76 -7.17 -7.66
C GLU A 36 -1.47 -5.75 -7.20
N TYR A 37 -1.07 -4.86 -8.10
CA TYR A 37 -0.78 -3.46 -7.77
C TYR A 37 -1.96 -2.79 -7.07
N ASP A 38 -3.18 -2.93 -7.60
CA ASP A 38 -4.38 -2.33 -7.00
C ASP A 38 -4.64 -2.84 -5.58
N HIS A 39 -4.43 -4.14 -5.33
CA HIS A 39 -4.60 -4.72 -3.99
C HIS A 39 -3.52 -4.24 -3.03
N LEU A 40 -2.28 -4.10 -3.50
CA LEU A 40 -1.17 -3.55 -2.71
C LEU A 40 -1.43 -2.08 -2.37
N MET A 41 -1.85 -1.28 -3.34
CA MET A 41 -2.18 0.13 -3.15
C MET A 41 -3.36 0.32 -2.20
N TRP A 42 -4.39 -0.52 -2.32
CA TRP A 42 -5.49 -0.57 -1.38
C TRP A 42 -5.02 -0.87 0.04
N TYR A 43 -4.19 -1.90 0.21
CA TYR A 43 -3.63 -2.26 1.51
C TYR A 43 -2.83 -1.12 2.12
N ILE A 44 -1.95 -0.49 1.33
CA ILE A 44 -1.15 0.64 1.80
C ILE A 44 -2.07 1.80 2.22
N TYR A 45 -3.08 2.13 1.42
CA TYR A 45 -4.05 3.18 1.73
C TYR A 45 -4.71 2.94 3.10
N GLU A 46 -5.29 1.76 3.32
CA GLU A 46 -5.95 1.43 4.59
C GLU A 46 -5.01 1.59 5.79
N LYS A 47 -3.75 1.15 5.65
CA LYS A 47 -2.77 1.30 6.73
C LYS A 47 -2.38 2.74 6.95
N LEU A 48 -2.27 3.55 5.90
CA LEU A 48 -2.02 4.99 6.04
C LEU A 48 -3.20 5.72 6.67
N VAL A 49 -4.44 5.35 6.38
CA VAL A 49 -5.63 5.91 7.07
C VAL A 49 -5.56 5.63 8.58
N VAL A 50 -5.22 4.40 8.97
CA VAL A 50 -5.04 4.05 10.39
C VAL A 50 -3.90 4.85 11.03
N ILE A 51 -2.74 4.92 10.37
CA ILE A 51 -1.52 5.52 10.95
C ILE A 51 -1.61 7.06 11.00
N LEU A 52 -2.11 7.69 9.94
CA LEU A 52 -2.05 9.14 9.76
C LEU A 52 -3.33 9.86 10.18
N PHE A 53 -4.46 9.16 10.14
CA PHE A 53 -5.80 9.69 10.40
C PHE A 53 -6.52 8.97 11.54
N LYS A 54 -5.81 8.10 12.28
CA LYS A 54 -6.33 7.36 13.44
C LYS A 54 -7.58 6.52 13.09
N GLY A 55 -7.63 6.01 11.86
CA GLY A 55 -8.74 5.19 11.36
C GLY A 55 -9.97 5.98 10.92
N LYS A 56 -9.94 7.32 10.99
CA LYS A 56 -10.99 8.15 10.41
C LYS A 56 -10.72 8.32 8.91
N GLU A 57 -11.70 7.96 8.09
CA GLU A 57 -11.63 8.17 6.65
C GLU A 57 -11.47 9.66 6.33
N PRO A 58 -10.37 10.08 5.68
CA PRO A 58 -10.13 11.48 5.34
C PRO A 58 -10.92 11.89 4.09
N THR A 59 -11.18 13.19 3.97
CA THR A 59 -11.57 13.74 2.66
C THR A 59 -10.39 13.69 1.70
N ARG A 60 -10.70 13.88 0.41
CA ARG A 60 -9.70 13.92 -0.66
C ARG A 60 -8.63 14.98 -0.38
N GLU A 61 -9.07 16.18 -0.01
CA GLU A 61 -8.21 17.33 0.25
C GLU A 61 -7.35 17.10 1.50
N GLU A 62 -7.94 16.54 2.57
CA GLU A 62 -7.21 16.18 3.80
C GLU A 62 -6.11 15.16 3.51
N PHE A 63 -6.42 14.14 2.70
CA PHE A 63 -5.48 13.11 2.31
C PHE A 63 -4.33 13.68 1.48
N GLU A 64 -4.66 14.44 0.43
CA GLU A 64 -3.67 15.07 -0.43
C GLU A 64 -2.73 16.01 0.34
N GLU A 65 -3.28 16.88 1.20
CA GLU A 65 -2.46 17.77 2.01
C GLU A 65 -1.51 17.01 2.92
N LYS A 66 -1.99 15.93 3.54
CA LYS A 66 -1.18 15.09 4.44
C LYS A 66 -0.04 14.43 3.67
N MET A 67 -0.34 13.84 2.50
CA MET A 67 0.65 13.21 1.64
C MET A 67 1.71 14.21 1.16
N LYS A 68 1.27 15.40 0.73
CA LYS A 68 2.15 16.50 0.34
C LYS A 68 3.07 16.95 1.48
N LYS A 69 2.54 17.07 2.70
CA LYS A 69 3.32 17.47 3.89
C LYS A 69 4.36 16.41 4.26
N ILE A 70 3.98 15.14 4.29
CA ILE A 70 4.88 14.03 4.64
C ILE A 70 5.97 13.85 3.57
N ARG A 71 5.61 13.90 2.29
CA ARG A 71 6.60 13.78 1.19
C ARG A 71 7.63 14.91 1.22
N ARG A 72 7.26 16.09 1.74
CA ARG A 72 8.18 17.24 1.88
C ARG A 72 9.04 17.19 3.14
N ARG A 73 8.49 16.75 4.28
CA ARG A 73 9.16 16.86 5.59
C ARG A 73 9.79 15.57 6.08
N ASP A 74 9.21 14.43 5.70
CA ASP A 74 9.47 13.12 6.30
C ASP A 74 9.62 12.04 5.20
N ALA A 75 10.20 12.39 4.05
CA ALA A 75 10.32 11.50 2.89
C ALA A 75 11.00 10.16 3.22
N ASP A 76 12.05 10.18 4.05
CA ASP A 76 12.76 8.96 4.46
C ASP A 76 11.92 8.09 5.38
N LYS A 77 11.18 8.68 6.33
CA LYS A 77 10.26 7.93 7.20
C LYS A 77 9.13 7.33 6.38
N LEU A 78 8.61 8.06 5.39
CA LEU A 78 7.62 7.54 4.45
C LEU A 78 8.19 6.34 3.69
N LYS A 79 9.42 6.45 3.15
CA LYS A 79 10.09 5.34 2.46
C LYS A 79 10.22 4.10 3.35
N VAL A 80 10.65 4.25 4.60
CA VAL A 80 10.75 3.14 5.56
C VAL A 80 9.37 2.54 5.83
N LEU A 81 8.35 3.38 6.05
CA LEU A 81 6.99 2.92 6.28
C LEU A 81 6.45 2.13 5.08
N ILE A 82 6.56 2.66 3.87
CA ILE A 82 6.10 1.97 2.65
C ILE A 82 6.85 0.65 2.45
N SER A 83 8.17 0.62 2.69
CA SER A 83 8.97 -0.61 2.60
C SER A 83 8.49 -1.68 3.58
N TYR A 84 8.18 -1.26 4.82
CA TYR A 84 7.62 -2.14 5.84
C TYR A 84 6.22 -2.65 5.46
N LEU A 85 5.34 -1.78 4.96
CA LEU A 85 3.99 -2.16 4.56
C LEU A 85 4.00 -3.16 3.39
N ILE A 86 4.84 -2.94 2.38
CA ILE A 86 5.05 -3.88 1.28
C ILE A 86 5.54 -5.21 1.83
N SER A 87 6.61 -5.22 2.63
CA SER A 87 7.13 -6.46 3.24
C SER A 87 6.06 -7.22 4.03
N LYS A 88 5.20 -6.51 4.76
CA LYS A 88 4.12 -7.11 5.54
C LYS A 88 3.02 -7.68 4.63
N TYR A 89 2.64 -6.97 3.58
CA TYR A 89 1.70 -7.44 2.57
C TYR A 89 2.18 -8.76 1.93
N MET A 90 3.45 -8.79 1.51
CA MET A 90 4.05 -9.99 0.88
C MET A 90 4.05 -11.19 1.83
N LYS A 91 4.40 -11.00 3.10
CA LYS A 91 4.32 -12.07 4.11
C LYS A 91 2.90 -12.60 4.27
N MET A 92 1.90 -11.70 4.35
CA MET A 92 0.50 -12.11 4.47
C MET A 92 0.05 -12.91 3.24
N ARG A 93 0.46 -12.50 2.04
CA ARG A 93 0.19 -13.21 0.78
C ARG A 93 0.82 -14.59 0.73
N ASN A 94 2.11 -14.70 1.10
CA ASN A 94 2.84 -15.97 1.09
C ASN A 94 2.26 -16.98 2.08
N ILE A 95 1.77 -16.53 3.23
CA ILE A 95 1.09 -17.41 4.19
C ILE A 95 -0.23 -17.95 3.60
N GLN A 96 -0.99 -17.11 2.89
CA GLN A 96 -2.23 -17.54 2.24
C GLN A 96 -1.99 -18.50 1.07
N SER A 97 -0.90 -18.35 0.31
CA SER A 97 -0.56 -19.29 -0.76
C SER A 97 -0.05 -20.63 -0.24
N THR A 98 0.67 -20.67 0.89
CA THR A 98 1.05 -21.93 1.55
C THR A 98 -0.12 -22.65 2.23
N GLY A 99 -1.11 -21.92 2.74
CA GLY A 99 -2.29 -22.52 3.38
C GLY A 99 -3.26 -23.18 2.39
N LYS A 100 -3.28 -22.74 1.13
CA LYS A 100 -4.12 -23.35 0.08
C LYS A 100 -3.56 -24.67 -0.47
N ARG A 101 -2.23 -24.83 -0.53
CA ARG A 101 -1.61 -26.08 -1.04
C ARG A 101 -1.90 -27.31 -0.19
N SER A 102 -2.26 -27.16 1.08
CA SER A 102 -2.57 -28.30 1.96
C SER A 102 -4.00 -28.82 1.83
N GLN A 103 -4.87 -28.20 1.02
CA GLN A 103 -6.27 -28.60 0.90
C GLN A 103 -6.59 -29.38 -0.40
N ASP A 104 -5.65 -29.42 -1.34
CA ASP A 104 -5.82 -30.11 -2.63
C ASP A 104 -5.07 -31.47 -2.71
N ASP A 105 -4.46 -31.92 -1.61
CA ASP A 105 -3.68 -33.17 -1.50
C ASP A 105 -4.41 -34.30 -0.72
N PHE A 106 -5.75 -34.38 -0.78
CA PHE A 106 -6.52 -35.52 -0.24
C PHE A 106 -7.69 -35.92 -1.13
#